data_AF-A0A257S0U5-F1
#
_entry.id   AF-A0A257S0U5-F1
#
_cell.length_a   1.000
_cell.length_b   1.000
_cell.length_c   1.000
_cell.angle_alpha   90.00
_cell.angle_beta   90.00
_cell.angle_gamma   90.00
#
_symmetry.space_group_name_H-M   'P 1'
#
loop_
_entity.id
_entity.type
_entity.pdbx_description
1 polymer ?
#
loop_
_entity_poly.entity_id
_entity_poly.type
_entity_poly.pdbx_seq_one_letter_code
_entity_poly.pdbx_strand_id
1 'polypeptide(L)'
;SSMPRFGAMLSDAQIAAIANYVRTSWGNRGIADATANTVAALRPLKTIEVDLDTGSMKATLSHGSKRRRFTDISGRIWIDGNRTDCRMTASLSAEYGRRPVLLAGACAARGNRLIGRATIGGNTHPITLDLRQVYRHDRLVAVALTGGLGGGRKLAARIALSTANY
;
A
#
# COMPACT_ATOMS: atom_id res chain seq x y z
N SER A 1 -12.66 -1.08 31.72
CA SER A 1 -12.06 0.18 31.24
C SER A 1 -10.91 -0.17 30.30
N SER A 2 -10.83 0.45 29.12
CA SER A 2 -9.74 0.21 28.16
C SER A 2 -8.67 1.29 28.34
N MET A 3 -7.39 0.90 28.32
CA MET A 3 -6.30 1.85 28.49
C MET A 3 -6.25 2.81 27.29
N PRO A 4 -6.26 4.14 27.50
CA PRO A 4 -6.31 5.11 26.41
C PRO A 4 -5.01 5.10 25.59
N ARG A 5 -5.11 5.57 24.34
CA ARG A 5 -3.95 5.71 23.45
C ARG A 5 -3.19 7.00 23.75
N PHE A 6 -1.92 6.88 24.16
CA PHE A 6 -1.05 8.01 24.45
C PHE A 6 -0.20 8.48 23.25
N GLY A 7 -0.18 7.72 22.15
CA GLY A 7 0.65 8.03 20.98
C GLY A 7 0.37 9.41 20.37
N ALA A 8 -0.87 9.89 20.41
CA ALA A 8 -1.22 11.22 19.90
C ALA A 8 -0.88 12.37 20.86
N MET A 9 -0.66 12.07 22.15
CA MET A 9 -0.48 13.08 23.21
C MET A 9 0.99 13.27 23.60
N LEU A 10 1.80 12.23 23.46
CA LEU A 10 3.19 12.21 23.89
C LEU A 10 4.13 12.09 22.70
N SER A 11 5.29 12.74 22.78
CA SER A 11 6.38 12.58 21.81
C SER A 11 7.06 11.22 21.96
N ASP A 12 7.83 10.81 20.94
CA ASP A 12 8.58 9.54 20.98
C ASP A 12 9.56 9.46 22.14
N ALA A 13 10.23 10.57 22.44
CA ALA A 13 11.12 10.68 23.58
C ALA A 13 10.38 10.52 24.92
N GLN A 14 9.19 11.13 25.05
CA GLN A 14 8.37 11.01 26.27
C GLN A 14 7.87 9.58 26.48
N ILE A 15 7.41 8.92 25.42
CA ILE A 15 6.96 7.52 25.48
C ILE A 15 8.14 6.60 25.86
N ALA A 16 9.31 6.79 25.24
CA ALA A 16 10.50 6.02 25.57
C ALA A 16 10.92 6.22 27.04
N ALA A 17 10.88 7.47 27.52
CA ALA A 17 11.20 7.79 28.90
C ALA A 17 10.24 7.13 29.89
N ILE A 18 8.92 7.19 29.64
CA ILE A 18 7.91 6.53 30.50
C ILE A 18 8.09 5.01 30.47
N ALA A 19 8.32 4.41 29.29
CA ALA A 19 8.54 2.98 29.18
C ALA A 19 9.78 2.53 29.98
N ASN A 20 10.88 3.28 29.89
CA ASN A 20 12.08 3.02 30.67
C ASN A 20 11.84 3.19 32.17
N TYR A 21 11.14 4.27 32.58
CA TYR A 21 10.76 4.47 33.98
C TYR A 21 9.96 3.28 34.52
N VAL A 22 8.96 2.80 33.79
CA VAL A 22 8.16 1.63 34.21
C VAL A 22 9.01 0.37 34.32
N ARG A 23 9.96 0.14 33.40
CA ARG A 23 10.83 -1.06 33.41
C ARG A 23 11.81 -1.12 34.58
N THR A 24 12.19 0.03 35.14
CA THR A 24 13.17 0.11 36.23
C THR A 24 12.55 0.50 37.57
N SER A 25 11.27 0.86 37.59
CA SER A 25 10.54 1.23 38.80
C SER A 25 9.88 0.03 39.48
N TRP A 26 9.48 0.19 40.74
CA TRP A 26 8.69 -0.79 41.51
C TRP A 26 9.32 -2.19 41.60
N GLY A 27 10.65 -2.26 41.68
CA GLY A 27 11.38 -3.53 41.79
C GLY A 27 11.50 -4.31 40.47
N ASN A 28 11.05 -3.73 39.36
CA ASN A 28 11.24 -4.32 38.04
C ASN A 28 12.73 -4.37 37.68
N ARG A 29 13.17 -5.50 37.12
CA ARG A 29 14.56 -5.75 36.69
C ARG A 29 14.73 -5.62 35.17
N GLY A 30 13.93 -4.76 34.54
CA GLY A 30 14.02 -4.51 33.10
C GLY A 30 15.22 -3.64 32.73
N ILE A 31 15.61 -3.68 31.46
CA ILE A 31 16.64 -2.81 30.91
C ILE A 31 15.97 -1.55 30.34
N ALA A 32 16.52 -0.38 30.65
CA ALA A 32 16.06 0.90 30.13
C ALA A 32 16.57 1.15 28.69
N ASP A 33 16.14 0.30 27.76
CA ASP A 33 16.61 0.28 26.36
C ASP A 33 15.62 0.88 25.34
N ALA A 34 14.47 1.41 25.78
CA ALA A 34 13.56 2.10 24.88
C ALA A 34 14.23 3.40 24.40
N THR A 35 14.29 3.58 23.09
CA THR A 35 14.77 4.81 22.45
C THR A 35 13.63 5.50 21.71
N ALA A 36 13.75 6.80 21.46
CA ALA A 36 12.81 7.53 20.62
C ALA A 36 12.67 6.88 19.23
N ASN A 37 13.77 6.39 18.65
CA ASN A 37 13.77 5.69 17.36
C ASN A 37 12.96 4.39 17.42
N THR A 38 13.06 3.63 18.51
CA THR A 38 12.25 2.42 18.71
C THR A 38 10.77 2.76 18.75
N VAL A 39 10.38 3.84 19.45
CA VAL A 39 8.98 4.28 19.50
C VAL A 39 8.51 4.77 18.13
N ALA A 40 9.31 5.58 17.45
CA ALA A 40 9.00 6.09 16.11
C ALA A 40 8.77 4.94 15.12
N ALA A 41 9.60 3.89 15.17
CA ALA A 41 9.44 2.70 14.33
C ALA A 41 8.17 1.89 14.64
N LEU A 42 7.66 1.99 15.87
CA LEU A 42 6.43 1.32 16.31
C LEU A 42 5.18 2.19 16.12
N ARG A 43 5.33 3.47 15.76
CA ARG A 43 4.16 4.31 15.48
C ARG A 43 3.47 3.80 14.22
N PRO A 44 2.13 3.62 14.26
CA PRO A 44 1.39 3.43 13.03
C PRO A 44 1.60 4.66 12.16
N LEU A 45 2.04 4.46 10.92
CA LEU A 45 2.13 5.55 9.95
C LEU A 45 0.72 6.09 9.69
N LYS A 46 0.62 7.27 9.07
CA LYS A 46 -0.68 7.77 8.59
C LYS A 46 -1.24 6.77 7.58
N THR A 47 -2.48 6.34 7.81
CA THR A 47 -3.27 5.63 6.81
C THR A 47 -3.31 6.46 5.54
N ILE A 48 -2.96 5.84 4.43
CA ILE A 48 -2.92 6.48 3.12
C ILE A 48 -4.22 6.14 2.41
N GLU A 49 -5.02 7.14 2.06
CA GLU A 49 -6.08 6.99 1.06
C GLU A 49 -5.78 7.98 -0.05
N VAL A 50 -5.59 7.47 -1.26
CA VAL A 50 -5.14 8.29 -2.39
C VAL A 50 -5.63 7.72 -3.70
N ASP A 51 -6.01 8.62 -4.60
CA ASP A 51 -6.42 8.24 -5.93
C ASP A 51 -5.20 7.87 -6.78
N LEU A 52 -5.39 6.98 -7.75
CA LEU A 52 -4.37 6.62 -8.72
C LEU A 52 -4.32 7.73 -9.79
N ASP A 53 -3.14 8.27 -10.06
CA ASP A 53 -2.96 9.40 -10.98
C ASP A 53 -2.17 9.01 -12.23
N THR A 54 -2.75 9.36 -13.37
CA THR A 54 -2.25 9.25 -14.74
C THR A 54 -0.88 9.88 -15.02
N GLY A 55 -0.38 10.78 -14.17
CA GLY A 55 0.69 11.73 -14.51
C GLY A 55 2.10 11.20 -14.86
N SER A 56 2.42 9.91 -14.72
CA SER A 56 3.75 9.37 -15.13
C SER A 56 3.83 7.84 -15.36
N MET A 57 2.83 7.27 -16.03
CA MET A 57 2.60 5.81 -16.01
C MET A 57 3.38 4.96 -17.02
N LYS A 58 3.69 3.73 -16.58
CA LYS A 58 4.00 2.58 -17.45
C LYS A 58 3.20 1.39 -16.96
N ALA A 59 2.05 1.12 -17.56
CA ALA A 59 1.34 -0.14 -17.39
C ALA A 59 1.22 -0.87 -18.73
N THR A 60 1.54 -2.16 -18.72
CA THR A 60 1.51 -3.02 -19.91
C THR A 60 0.85 -4.34 -19.57
N LEU A 61 -0.10 -4.74 -20.42
CA LEU A 61 -0.65 -6.09 -20.45
C LEU A 61 0.02 -6.87 -21.57
N SER A 62 0.50 -8.06 -21.27
CA SER A 62 1.11 -8.97 -22.26
C SER A 62 0.33 -10.27 -22.37
N HIS A 63 0.24 -10.82 -23.57
CA HIS A 63 -0.34 -12.13 -23.87
C HIS A 63 0.39 -12.75 -25.07
N GLY A 64 1.26 -13.74 -24.81
CA GLY A 64 2.22 -14.20 -25.81
C GLY A 64 3.12 -13.04 -26.29
N SER A 65 3.25 -12.87 -27.61
CA SER A 65 3.99 -11.75 -28.23
C SER A 65 3.24 -10.42 -28.22
N LYS A 66 1.93 -10.42 -27.94
CA LYS A 66 1.10 -9.20 -27.98
C LYS A 66 1.28 -8.40 -26.69
N ARG A 67 1.49 -7.09 -26.82
CA ARG A 67 1.58 -6.14 -25.70
C ARG A 67 0.60 -4.99 -25.90
N ARG A 68 -0.12 -4.63 -24.85
CA ARG A 68 -1.01 -3.47 -24.80
C ARG A 68 -0.53 -2.54 -23.70
N ARG A 69 -0.26 -1.27 -24.05
CA ARG A 69 0.02 -0.22 -23.08
C ARG A 69 -1.28 0.41 -22.60
N PHE A 70 -1.30 0.82 -21.33
CA PHE A 70 -2.38 1.62 -20.75
C PHE A 70 -1.84 3.03 -20.51
N THR A 71 -2.63 4.01 -20.91
CA THR A 71 -2.31 5.44 -20.81
C THR A 71 -3.35 6.22 -20.01
N ASP A 72 -4.52 5.62 -19.77
CA ASP A 72 -5.58 6.17 -18.95
C ASP A 72 -5.88 5.19 -17.81
N ILE A 73 -5.43 5.55 -16.61
CA ILE A 73 -5.57 4.74 -15.41
C ILE A 73 -6.14 5.60 -14.30
N SER A 74 -7.19 5.10 -13.69
CA SER A 74 -7.87 5.73 -12.57
C SER A 74 -8.19 4.69 -11.51
N GLY A 75 -8.54 5.15 -10.31
CA GLY A 75 -8.94 4.30 -9.20
C GLY A 75 -8.46 4.87 -7.88
N ARG A 76 -8.46 4.02 -6.86
CA ARG A 76 -8.07 4.40 -5.51
C ARG A 76 -7.33 3.28 -4.82
N ILE A 77 -6.38 3.65 -3.98
CA ILE A 77 -5.77 2.76 -3.03
C ILE A 77 -5.87 3.32 -1.61
N TRP A 78 -6.27 2.45 -0.69
CA TRP A 78 -6.21 2.65 0.74
C TRP A 78 -5.13 1.73 1.29
N ILE A 79 -4.19 2.22 2.09
CA ILE A 79 -3.13 1.45 2.75
C ILE A 79 -3.14 1.83 4.23
N ASP A 80 -3.22 0.83 5.10
CA ASP A 80 -3.22 1.03 6.53
C ASP A 80 -1.91 1.65 7.04
N GLY A 81 -1.95 2.19 8.25
CA GLY A 81 -0.79 2.80 8.90
C GLY A 81 0.38 1.84 9.12
N ASN A 82 0.11 0.53 9.26
CA ASN A 82 1.16 -0.46 9.45
C ASN A 82 1.71 -1.02 8.12
N ARG A 83 1.19 -0.55 6.98
CA ARG A 83 1.54 -0.99 5.61
C ARG A 83 1.37 -2.50 5.39
N THR A 84 0.55 -3.14 6.20
CA THR A 84 0.27 -4.58 6.17
C THR A 84 -1.02 -4.91 5.44
N ASP A 85 -1.94 -3.95 5.37
CA ASP A 85 -3.26 -4.09 4.78
C ASP A 85 -3.52 -2.95 3.79
N CYS A 86 -4.28 -3.26 2.76
CA CYS A 86 -4.67 -2.31 1.74
C CYS A 86 -5.94 -2.76 1.05
N ARG A 87 -6.65 -1.82 0.46
CA ARG A 87 -7.72 -2.07 -0.52
C ARG A 87 -7.46 -1.23 -1.75
N MET A 88 -7.65 -1.83 -2.92
CA MET A 88 -7.39 -1.16 -4.18
C MET A 88 -8.49 -1.43 -5.18
N THR A 89 -8.88 -0.38 -5.91
CA THR A 89 -9.60 -0.47 -7.17
C THR A 89 -8.81 0.26 -8.24
N ALA A 90 -8.75 -0.29 -9.45
CA ALA A 90 -8.10 0.37 -10.58
C ALA A 90 -8.83 0.04 -11.88
N SER A 91 -8.97 1.04 -12.75
CA SER A 91 -9.34 0.88 -14.15
C SER A 91 -8.10 1.17 -14.98
N LEU A 92 -7.64 0.20 -15.77
CA LEU A 92 -6.50 0.35 -16.68
C LEU A 92 -7.01 0.32 -18.12
N SER A 93 -6.96 1.45 -18.81
CA SER A 93 -7.47 1.58 -20.17
C SER A 93 -6.44 2.16 -21.13
N ALA A 94 -6.61 1.83 -22.41
CA ALA A 94 -5.91 2.55 -23.46
C ALA A 94 -6.57 3.92 -23.64
N GLU A 95 -5.86 4.85 -24.26
CA GLU A 95 -6.31 6.21 -24.57
C GLU A 95 -7.81 6.23 -24.96
N TYR A 96 -8.56 7.12 -24.30
CA TYR A 96 -10.03 7.25 -24.39
C TYR A 96 -10.87 6.14 -23.72
N GLY A 97 -10.39 5.53 -22.62
CA GLY A 97 -11.20 4.60 -21.82
C GLY A 97 -11.52 3.26 -22.49
N ARG A 98 -10.93 2.95 -23.66
CA ARG A 98 -11.33 1.77 -24.44
C ARG A 98 -10.78 0.48 -23.84
N ARG A 99 -11.67 -0.53 -23.73
CA ARG A 99 -11.38 -1.91 -23.28
C ARG A 99 -10.64 -1.95 -21.93
N PRO A 100 -11.24 -1.39 -20.86
CA PRO A 100 -10.58 -1.31 -19.56
C PRO A 100 -10.31 -2.71 -19.00
N VAL A 101 -9.21 -2.81 -18.25
CA VAL A 101 -8.98 -3.88 -17.27
C VAL A 101 -9.34 -3.31 -15.92
N LEU A 102 -10.40 -3.83 -15.32
CA LEU A 102 -10.78 -3.45 -13.97
C LEU A 102 -10.10 -4.38 -12.99
N LEU A 103 -9.50 -3.84 -11.95
CA LEU A 103 -8.88 -4.56 -10.85
C LEU A 103 -9.56 -4.14 -9.55
N ALA A 104 -9.89 -5.09 -8.70
CA ALA A 104 -10.36 -4.84 -7.35
C ALA A 104 -9.80 -5.91 -6.40
N GLY A 105 -9.26 -5.52 -5.25
CA GLY A 105 -8.70 -6.47 -4.31
C GLY A 105 -8.28 -5.87 -2.98
N ALA A 106 -7.78 -6.74 -2.12
CA ALA A 106 -7.19 -6.40 -0.83
C ALA A 106 -5.76 -6.93 -0.73
N CYS A 107 -4.95 -6.28 0.09
CA CYS A 107 -3.59 -6.75 0.33
C CYS A 107 -3.58 -8.00 1.20
N ALA A 108 -2.58 -8.83 0.95
CA ALA A 108 -2.17 -9.96 1.76
C ALA A 108 -0.64 -9.95 1.87
N ALA A 109 -0.08 -10.91 2.62
CA ALA A 109 1.36 -11.06 2.77
C ALA A 109 2.07 -9.77 3.24
N ARG A 110 1.50 -9.09 4.25
CA ARG A 110 1.99 -7.81 4.78
C ARG A 110 2.12 -6.72 3.71
N GLY A 111 1.05 -6.51 2.94
CA GLY A 111 1.02 -5.48 1.91
C GLY A 111 1.77 -5.81 0.62
N ASN A 112 2.38 -6.99 0.48
CA ASN A 112 3.22 -7.34 -0.68
C ASN A 112 2.47 -8.08 -1.79
N ARG A 113 1.19 -8.38 -1.59
CA ARG A 113 0.39 -9.13 -2.55
C ARG A 113 -1.01 -8.58 -2.59
N LEU A 114 -1.59 -8.39 -3.77
CA LEU A 114 -2.99 -8.04 -3.97
C LEU A 114 -3.75 -9.29 -4.38
N ILE A 115 -4.71 -9.70 -3.56
CA ILE A 115 -5.64 -10.79 -3.86
C ILE A 115 -7.00 -10.18 -4.19
N GLY A 116 -7.58 -10.59 -5.32
CA GLY A 116 -8.81 -9.96 -5.76
C GLY A 116 -9.31 -10.52 -7.08
N ARG A 117 -9.91 -9.64 -7.88
CA ARG A 117 -10.50 -9.96 -9.18
C ARG A 117 -10.03 -8.99 -10.26
N ALA A 118 -9.87 -9.51 -11.47
CA ALA A 118 -9.70 -8.72 -12.68
C ALA A 118 -10.87 -8.95 -13.64
N THR A 119 -11.45 -7.88 -14.17
CA THR A 119 -12.43 -7.94 -15.25
C THR A 119 -11.78 -7.50 -16.56
N ILE A 120 -11.77 -8.38 -17.56
CA ILE A 120 -11.18 -8.14 -18.88
C ILE A 120 -12.21 -8.52 -19.95
N GLY A 121 -12.67 -7.51 -20.71
CA GLY A 121 -13.67 -7.74 -21.76
C GLY A 121 -14.97 -8.34 -21.22
N GLY A 122 -15.42 -7.89 -20.04
CA GLY A 122 -16.63 -8.35 -19.36
C GLY A 122 -16.45 -9.61 -18.49
N ASN A 123 -15.40 -10.40 -18.73
CA ASN A 123 -15.15 -11.62 -17.96
C ASN A 123 -14.31 -11.34 -16.73
N THR A 124 -14.76 -11.85 -15.58
CA THR A 124 -14.11 -11.60 -14.29
C THR A 124 -13.43 -12.85 -13.75
N HIS A 125 -12.14 -12.74 -13.41
CA HIS A 125 -11.31 -13.84 -12.93
C HIS A 125 -10.65 -13.49 -11.58
N PRO A 126 -10.44 -14.48 -10.69
CA PRO A 126 -9.60 -14.27 -9.52
C PRO A 126 -8.17 -13.99 -9.95
N ILE A 127 -7.49 -13.11 -9.20
CA ILE A 127 -6.10 -12.75 -9.44
C ILE A 127 -5.31 -12.76 -8.15
N THR A 128 -4.01 -12.97 -8.31
CA THR A 128 -3.02 -12.73 -7.27
C THR A 128 -1.87 -11.98 -7.95
N LEU A 129 -1.66 -10.74 -7.53
CA LEU A 129 -0.61 -9.87 -8.06
C LEU A 129 0.38 -9.59 -6.95
N ASP A 130 1.67 -9.57 -7.27
CA ASP A 130 2.66 -9.00 -6.38
C ASP A 130 2.49 -7.49 -6.38
N LEU A 131 2.49 -6.91 -5.17
CA LEU A 131 2.34 -5.49 -4.92
C LEU A 131 3.64 -4.98 -4.29
N ARG A 132 4.24 -3.96 -4.91
CA ARG A 132 5.40 -3.27 -4.36
C ARG A 132 5.10 -1.79 -4.20
N GLN A 133 5.18 -1.32 -2.96
CA GLN A 133 5.08 0.10 -2.62
C GLN A 133 6.38 0.81 -3.04
N VAL A 134 6.27 1.97 -3.68
CA VAL A 134 7.43 2.74 -4.13
C VAL A 134 7.45 4.09 -3.44
N TYR A 135 8.54 4.32 -2.72
CA TYR A 135 8.74 5.52 -1.93
C TYR A 135 9.76 6.45 -2.58
N ARG A 136 9.59 7.75 -2.32
CA ARG A 136 10.62 8.77 -2.51
C ARG A 136 10.75 9.49 -1.17
N HIS A 137 11.90 9.35 -0.52
CA HIS A 137 12.05 9.64 0.91
C HIS A 137 10.97 8.87 1.70
N ASP A 138 10.20 9.55 2.56
CA ASP A 138 9.14 8.94 3.36
C ASP A 138 7.75 8.99 2.71
N ARG A 139 7.67 9.46 1.46
CA ARG A 139 6.39 9.61 0.74
C ARG A 139 6.18 8.45 -0.22
N LEU A 140 5.03 7.79 -0.10
CA LEU A 140 4.56 6.83 -1.09
C LEU A 140 4.19 7.59 -2.37
N VAL A 141 4.86 7.28 -3.48
CA VAL A 141 4.69 7.99 -4.76
C VAL A 141 4.11 7.11 -5.86
N ALA A 142 4.22 5.79 -5.73
CA ALA A 142 3.68 4.84 -6.69
C ALA A 142 3.43 3.48 -6.05
N VAL A 143 2.60 2.67 -6.72
CA VAL A 143 2.50 1.23 -6.49
C VAL A 143 2.85 0.48 -7.77
N ALA A 144 3.59 -0.60 -7.65
CA ALA A 144 3.87 -1.51 -8.75
C ALA A 144 3.09 -2.81 -8.55
N LEU A 145 2.39 -3.24 -9.60
CA LEU A 145 1.64 -4.49 -9.64
C LEU A 145 2.21 -5.39 -10.74
N THR A 146 2.54 -6.62 -10.40
CA THR A 146 3.02 -7.61 -11.36
C THR A 146 2.35 -8.95 -11.12
N GLY A 147 1.91 -9.63 -12.17
CA GLY A 147 1.34 -10.98 -12.02
C GLY A 147 0.42 -11.39 -13.15
N GLY A 148 -0.18 -12.57 -13.00
CA GLY A 148 -1.12 -13.14 -13.97
C GLY A 148 -2.53 -12.57 -13.81
N LEU A 149 -3.21 -12.32 -14.94
CA LEU A 149 -4.64 -11.97 -14.97
C LEU A 149 -5.53 -13.09 -15.55
N GLY A 150 -5.00 -14.31 -15.62
CA GLY A 150 -5.68 -15.46 -16.22
C GLY A 150 -5.59 -15.52 -17.76
N GLY A 151 -5.77 -16.73 -18.30
CA GLY A 151 -5.71 -17.00 -19.74
C GLY A 151 -4.39 -16.56 -20.40
N GLY A 152 -3.26 -16.84 -19.75
CA GLY A 152 -1.92 -16.50 -20.25
C GLY A 152 -1.54 -15.01 -20.22
N ARG A 153 -2.41 -14.14 -19.69
CA ARG A 153 -2.15 -12.69 -19.63
C ARG A 153 -1.31 -12.33 -18.41
N LYS A 154 -0.29 -11.51 -18.61
CA LYS A 154 0.56 -10.96 -17.53
C LYS A 154 0.47 -9.44 -17.49
N LEU A 155 0.19 -8.90 -16.32
CA LEU A 155 0.21 -7.48 -16.01
C LEU A 155 1.58 -7.10 -15.46
N ALA A 156 2.11 -5.98 -15.95
CA ALA A 156 3.18 -5.23 -15.31
C ALA A 156 2.78 -3.77 -15.29
N ALA A 157 2.48 -3.24 -14.11
CA ALA A 157 2.03 -1.88 -13.92
C ALA A 157 2.89 -1.17 -12.88
N ARG A 158 3.27 0.07 -13.18
CA ARG A 158 3.73 1.05 -12.20
C ARG A 158 2.80 2.25 -12.28
N ILE A 159 2.04 2.44 -11.21
CA ILE A 159 0.93 3.38 -11.12
C ILE A 159 1.35 4.47 -10.14
N ALA A 160 1.46 5.70 -10.62
CA ALA A 160 1.69 6.85 -9.75
C ALA A 160 0.43 7.12 -8.91
N LEU A 161 0.65 7.64 -7.71
CA LEU A 161 -0.44 8.09 -6.85
C LEU A 161 -0.62 9.58 -7.08
N SER A 162 -1.86 10.06 -7.05
CA SER A 162 -2.11 11.50 -7.01
C SER A 162 -1.34 12.05 -5.82
N THR A 163 -0.80 13.26 -5.93
CA THR A 163 -0.22 13.92 -4.78
C THR A 163 -1.32 14.10 -3.74
N ALA A 164 -1.44 13.16 -2.80
CA ALA A 164 -2.22 13.35 -1.61
C ALA A 164 -1.62 14.60 -0.93
N ASN A 165 -2.38 15.69 -0.94
CA ASN A 165 -2.13 16.83 -0.09
C ASN A 165 -2.21 16.29 1.34
N TYR A 166 -1.05 15.97 1.93
CA TYR A 166 -0.95 15.37 3.26
C TYR A 166 -0.80 16.42 4.33
#